data_AF-A0A085B6E6-F1
#
_entry.id   AF-A0A085B6E6-F1
#
_cell.length_a   1.000
_cell.length_b   1.000
_cell.length_c   1.000
_cell.angle_alpha   90.00
_cell.angle_beta   90.00
_cell.angle_gamma   90.00
#
_symmetry.space_group_name_H-M   'P 1'
#
loop_
_entity.id
_entity.type
_entity.pdbx_description
1 polymer ?
#
loop_
_entity_poly.entity_id
_entity_poly.type
_entity_poly.pdbx_seq_one_letter_code
_entity_poly.pdbx_strand_id
1 'polypeptide(L)'
;ECIKDLPCLCSVEAMNNVSVYAFSIPFFRDLLVNSIKLNELLLDIFAERLFNTSNKSSFQQLYTLDHSVRRLLRLQSTQNMNLSKDDLAAYLRVSVQSLNRSLKKKIEQAVS
;
A
#
# COMPACT_ATOMS: atom_id res chain seq x y z
N GLU A 1 -14.55 -5.17 0.80
CA GLU A 1 -15.07 -6.26 1.63
C GLU A 1 -16.41 -5.88 2.24
N CYS A 2 -16.48 -4.95 3.20
CA CYS A 2 -17.75 -4.55 3.85
C CYS A 2 -18.89 -4.11 2.89
N ILE A 3 -18.63 -3.19 1.94
CA ILE A 3 -19.66 -2.73 0.97
C ILE A 3 -20.17 -3.88 0.09
N LYS A 4 -19.30 -4.86 -0.21
CA LYS A 4 -19.63 -6.02 -1.07
C LYS A 4 -20.08 -7.25 -0.26
N ASP A 5 -20.18 -7.12 1.05
CA ASP A 5 -20.45 -8.22 1.98
C ASP A 5 -19.52 -9.44 1.81
N LEU A 6 -18.24 -9.17 1.57
CA LEU A 6 -17.21 -10.21 1.43
C LEU A 6 -16.42 -10.36 2.73
N PRO A 7 -15.97 -11.59 3.07
CA PRO A 7 -15.09 -11.81 4.21
C PRO A 7 -13.76 -11.08 4.05
N CYS A 8 -13.15 -10.71 5.17
CA CYS A 8 -11.84 -10.08 5.15
C CYS A 8 -10.76 -11.10 4.76
N LEU A 9 -9.91 -10.74 3.81
CA LEU A 9 -8.84 -11.63 3.31
C LEU A 9 -7.58 -11.61 4.19
N CYS A 10 -7.53 -10.74 5.20
CA CYS A 10 -6.37 -10.63 6.07
C CYS A 10 -6.76 -10.41 7.55
N SER A 11 -5.84 -10.76 8.44
CA SER A 11 -5.85 -10.29 9.82
C SER A 11 -5.10 -8.97 9.93
N VAL A 12 -5.50 -8.15 10.90
CA VAL A 12 -4.82 -6.90 11.24
C VAL A 12 -4.35 -7.02 12.68
N GLU A 13 -3.08 -6.71 12.92
CA GLU A 13 -2.46 -6.74 14.24
C GLU A 13 -1.76 -5.42 14.54
N ALA A 14 -1.81 -4.99 15.80
CA ALA A 14 -1.13 -3.79 16.26
C ALA A 14 0.36 -4.09 16.51
N MET A 15 1.24 -3.45 15.73
CA MET A 15 2.70 -3.58 15.92
C MET A 15 3.23 -2.78 17.11
N ASN A 16 2.43 -1.85 17.63
CA ASN A 16 2.73 -0.97 18.76
C ASN A 16 1.42 -0.53 19.44
N ASN A 17 1.53 0.17 20.58
CA ASN A 17 0.35 0.68 21.30
C ASN A 17 -0.39 1.73 20.46
N VAL A 18 -1.60 1.38 20.01
CA VAL A 18 -2.46 2.24 19.19
C VAL A 18 -3.90 2.24 19.70
N SER A 19 -4.61 3.31 19.40
CA SER A 19 -6.06 3.40 19.56
C SER A 19 -6.71 3.56 18.19
N VAL A 20 -7.85 2.89 17.98
CA VAL A 20 -8.55 2.87 16.69
C VAL A 20 -9.98 3.36 16.85
N TYR A 21 -10.48 4.03 15.82
CA TYR A 21 -11.91 4.32 15.67
C TYR A 21 -12.51 3.27 14.75
N ALA A 22 -13.62 2.68 15.18
CA ALA A 22 -14.33 1.67 14.43
C ALA A 22 -15.81 2.05 14.29
N PHE A 23 -16.36 1.82 13.10
CA PHE A 23 -17.80 1.83 12.88
C PHE A 23 -18.33 0.42 13.03
N SER A 24 -19.52 0.27 13.61
CA SER A 24 -20.24 -0.99 13.49
C SER A 24 -20.72 -1.16 12.04
N ILE A 25 -20.76 -2.40 11.55
CA ILE A 25 -21.25 -2.70 10.19
C ILE A 25 -22.67 -2.17 9.98
N PRO A 26 -23.64 -2.36 10.91
CA PRO A 26 -24.98 -1.82 10.74
C PRO A 26 -25.00 -0.29 10.64
N PHE A 27 -24.24 0.40 11.49
CA PHE A 27 -24.17 1.86 11.45
C PHE A 27 -23.57 2.37 10.13
N PHE A 28 -22.49 1.74 9.66
CA PHE A 28 -21.91 2.10 8.37
C PHE A 28 -22.89 1.87 7.21
N ARG A 29 -23.63 0.75 7.22
CA ARG A 29 -24.66 0.46 6.20
C ARG A 29 -25.81 1.46 6.23
N ASP A 30 -26.25 1.86 7.42
CA ASP A 30 -27.27 2.90 7.57
C ASP A 30 -26.80 4.23 6.94
N LEU A 31 -25.57 4.63 7.21
CA LEU A 31 -25.00 5.85 6.62
C LEU A 31 -24.90 5.78 5.09
N LEU A 32 -24.59 4.62 4.51
CA LEU A 32 -24.56 4.47 3.04
C LEU A 32 -25.93 4.75 2.40
N VAL A 33 -27.02 4.43 3.09
CA VAL A 33 -28.38 4.66 2.60
C VAL A 33 -28.81 6.10 2.86
N ASN A 34 -28.52 6.62 4.06
CA ASN A 34 -29.15 7.83 4.57
C ASN A 34 -28.28 9.10 4.44
N SER A 35 -26.97 8.97 4.16
CA SER A 35 -26.05 10.11 4.13
C SER A 35 -25.51 10.38 2.71
N ILE A 36 -26.13 11.34 2.02
CA ILE A 36 -25.63 11.79 0.70
C ILE A 36 -24.19 12.31 0.78
N LYS A 37 -23.86 13.05 1.84
CA LYS A 37 -22.52 13.63 2.03
C LYS A 37 -21.45 12.55 2.20
N LEU A 38 -21.77 11.45 2.88
CA LEU A 38 -20.85 10.31 2.96
C LEU A 38 -20.67 9.69 1.56
N ASN A 39 -21.75 9.53 0.80
CA ASN A 39 -21.70 8.93 -0.52
C ASN A 39 -20.89 9.76 -1.52
N GLU A 40 -21.04 11.09 -1.51
CA GLU A 40 -20.21 12.03 -2.29
C GLU A 40 -18.72 11.84 -1.95
N LEU A 41 -18.37 11.86 -0.65
CA LEU A 41 -16.99 11.67 -0.21
C LEU A 41 -16.43 10.30 -0.63
N LEU A 42 -17.24 9.24 -0.54
CA LEU A 42 -16.82 7.89 -0.95
C LEU A 42 -16.58 7.83 -2.46
N LEU A 43 -17.44 8.43 -3.28
CA LEU A 43 -17.28 8.46 -4.74
C LEU A 43 -16.00 9.20 -5.15
N ASP A 44 -15.73 10.37 -4.56
CA ASP A 44 -14.52 11.14 -4.81
C ASP A 44 -13.27 10.33 -4.46
N ILE A 45 -13.22 9.74 -3.26
CA ILE A 45 -12.08 8.92 -2.81
C ILE A 45 -11.92 7.68 -3.70
N PHE A 46 -13.00 7.03 -4.13
CA PHE A 46 -12.90 5.87 -5.02
C PHE A 46 -12.38 6.24 -6.41
N ALA A 47 -12.82 7.37 -6.97
CA ALA A 47 -12.31 7.88 -8.24
C ALA A 47 -10.82 8.20 -8.15
N GLU A 48 -10.39 8.89 -7.08
CA GLU A 48 -8.99 9.21 -6.85
C GLU A 48 -8.14 7.94 -6.68
N ARG A 49 -8.60 6.97 -5.88
CA ARG A 49 -7.88 5.69 -5.68
C ARG A 49 -7.77 4.88 -6.97
N LEU A 50 -8.82 4.88 -7.79
CA LEU A 50 -8.80 4.20 -9.08
C LEU A 50 -7.77 4.86 -10.02
N PHE A 51 -7.79 6.19 -10.12
CA PHE A 51 -6.81 6.95 -10.89
C PHE A 51 -5.38 6.70 -10.42
N ASN A 52 -5.12 6.80 -9.11
CA ASN A 52 -3.81 6.58 -8.52
C ASN A 52 -3.31 5.14 -8.70
N THR A 53 -4.19 4.15 -8.57
CA THR A 53 -3.84 2.74 -8.78
C THR A 53 -3.55 2.44 -10.25
N SER A 54 -4.39 2.97 -11.15
CA SER A 54 -4.18 2.86 -12.60
C SER A 54 -2.86 3.49 -13.00
N ASN A 55 -2.60 4.74 -12.58
CA ASN A 55 -1.33 5.40 -12.81
C ASN A 55 -0.17 4.62 -12.22
N LYS A 56 -0.26 4.15 -10.96
CA LYS A 56 0.81 3.35 -10.36
C LYS A 56 1.07 2.06 -11.14
N SER A 57 0.04 1.41 -11.68
CA SER A 57 0.19 0.24 -12.54
C SER A 57 0.91 0.60 -13.85
N SER A 58 0.51 1.68 -14.51
CA SER A 58 1.17 2.18 -15.72
C SER A 58 2.62 2.59 -15.45
N PHE A 59 2.88 3.29 -14.34
CA PHE A 59 4.23 3.61 -13.88
C PHE A 59 5.02 2.34 -13.53
N GLN A 60 4.44 1.33 -12.90
CA GLN A 60 5.14 0.08 -12.60
C GLN A 60 5.44 -0.76 -13.85
N GLN A 61 4.65 -0.64 -14.91
CA GLN A 61 4.96 -1.22 -16.21
C GLN A 61 6.14 -0.52 -16.90
N LEU A 62 6.30 0.79 -16.69
CA LEU A 62 7.32 1.61 -17.35
C LEU A 62 8.67 1.65 -16.61
N TYR A 63 8.69 1.42 -15.30
CA TYR A 63 9.88 1.61 -14.47
C TYR A 63 10.54 0.28 -14.07
N THR A 64 11.87 0.24 -14.16
CA THR A 64 12.66 -0.92 -13.78
C THR A 64 12.58 -1.19 -12.27
N LEU A 65 12.83 -2.46 -11.92
CA LEU A 65 12.92 -2.92 -10.53
C LEU A 65 13.84 -2.04 -9.67
N ASP A 66 14.96 -1.58 -10.24
CA ASP A 66 15.93 -0.71 -9.57
C ASP A 66 15.31 0.61 -9.10
N HIS A 67 14.48 1.25 -9.93
CA HIS A 67 13.83 2.50 -9.58
C HIS A 67 12.83 2.32 -8.42
N SER A 68 12.05 1.24 -8.46
CA SER A 68 11.08 0.89 -7.42
C SER A 68 11.75 0.60 -6.08
N VAL A 69 12.88 -0.11 -6.09
CA VAL A 69 13.71 -0.33 -4.90
C VAL A 69 14.26 0.99 -4.34
N ARG A 70 14.70 1.94 -5.18
CA ARG A 70 15.18 3.26 -4.70
C ARG A 70 14.08 4.03 -3.99
N ARG A 71 12.90 4.09 -4.59
CA ARG A 71 11.76 4.82 -4.04
C ARG A 71 11.34 4.23 -2.69
N LEU A 72 11.29 2.91 -2.58
CA LEU A 72 10.84 2.22 -1.37
C LEU A 72 11.80 2.44 -0.20
N LEU A 73 13.12 2.35 -0.43
CA LEU A 73 14.12 2.63 0.60
C LEU A 73 14.06 4.09 1.09
N ARG A 74 13.81 5.05 0.17
CA ARG A 74 13.60 6.46 0.55
C ARG A 74 12.36 6.62 1.44
N LEU A 75 11.26 5.93 1.14
CA LEU A 75 10.07 5.97 1.98
C LEU A 75 10.35 5.39 3.36
N GLN A 76 11.06 4.27 3.43
CA GLN A 76 11.45 3.62 4.68
C GLN A 76 12.24 4.58 5.59
N SER A 77 13.23 5.30 5.04
CA SER A 77 14.02 6.28 5.81
C SER A 77 13.21 7.51 6.21
N THR A 78 12.25 7.95 5.38
CA THR A 78 11.48 9.18 5.65
C THR A 78 10.35 8.94 6.65
N GLN A 79 9.86 7.70 6.77
CA GLN A 79 8.71 7.34 7.61
C GLN A 79 9.09 6.54 8.87
N ASN A 80 10.39 6.35 9.15
CA ASN A 80 10.90 5.52 10.26
C ASN A 80 10.24 4.12 10.31
N MET A 81 9.97 3.53 9.14
CA MET A 81 9.41 2.18 9.04
C MET A 81 10.55 1.17 8.99
N ASN A 82 10.37 -0.01 9.59
CA ASN A 82 11.35 -1.09 9.49
C ASN A 82 10.69 -2.31 8.84
N LEU A 83 10.87 -2.46 7.52
CA LEU A 83 10.34 -3.58 6.75
C LEU A 83 11.41 -4.64 6.57
N SER A 84 11.05 -5.92 6.72
CA SER A 84 11.97 -7.02 6.43
C SER A 84 12.26 -7.11 4.93
N LYS A 85 13.32 -7.83 4.54
CA LYS A 85 13.60 -8.09 3.11
C LYS A 85 12.48 -8.86 2.43
N ASP A 86 11.80 -9.72 3.17
CA ASP A 86 10.68 -10.51 2.67
C ASP A 86 9.47 -9.60 2.40
N ASP A 87 9.17 -8.67 3.31
CA ASP A 87 8.10 -7.68 3.13
C ASP A 87 8.37 -6.76 1.94
N LEU A 88 9.62 -6.32 1.77
CA LEU A 88 10.04 -5.50 0.64
C LEU A 88 9.91 -6.26 -0.69
N ALA A 89 10.31 -7.52 -0.71
CA ALA A 89 10.21 -8.38 -1.89
C ALA A 89 8.73 -8.64 -2.27
N ALA A 90 7.89 -8.95 -1.29
CA ALA A 90 6.46 -9.14 -1.47
C ALA A 90 5.77 -7.86 -1.97
N TYR A 91 6.09 -6.70 -1.39
CA TYR A 91 5.55 -5.41 -1.80
C TYR A 91 5.91 -5.06 -3.26
N LEU A 92 7.15 -5.34 -3.67
CA LEU A 92 7.64 -5.13 -5.03
C LEU A 92 7.23 -6.25 -6.00
N ARG A 93 6.54 -7.29 -5.51
CA ARG A 93 6.13 -8.48 -6.27
C ARG A 93 7.30 -9.19 -6.95
N VAL A 94 8.44 -9.28 -6.27
CA VAL A 94 9.66 -9.93 -6.78
C VAL A 94 10.21 -10.93 -5.78
N SER A 95 11.10 -11.81 -6.23
CA SER A 95 11.82 -12.68 -5.30
C SER A 95 12.85 -11.91 -4.48
N VAL A 96 13.12 -12.39 -3.26
CA VAL A 96 14.17 -11.87 -2.38
C VAL A 96 15.54 -11.87 -3.09
N GLN A 97 15.80 -12.85 -3.95
CA GLN A 97 17.02 -12.92 -4.76
C GLN A 97 17.11 -11.78 -5.78
N SER A 98 16.02 -11.46 -6.48
CA SER A 98 15.95 -10.34 -7.42
C SER A 98 16.17 -9.00 -6.69
N LEU A 99 15.51 -8.83 -5.53
CA LEU A 99 15.73 -7.69 -4.65
C LEU A 99 17.21 -7.56 -4.23
N ASN A 100 17.82 -8.66 -3.77
CA ASN A 100 19.24 -8.67 -3.36
C ASN A 100 20.18 -8.29 -4.51
N ARG A 101 19.91 -8.72 -5.75
CA ARG A 101 20.73 -8.34 -6.93
C ARG A 101 20.65 -6.84 -7.20
N SER A 102 19.46 -6.24 -7.11
CA SER A 102 19.26 -4.80 -7.28
C SER A 102 19.93 -3.98 -6.17
N LEU A 103 19.84 -4.45 -4.91
CA LEU A 103 20.54 -3.84 -3.78
C LEU A 103 22.06 -3.93 -3.95
N LYS A 104 22.59 -5.07 -4.43
CA LYS A 104 24.03 -5.25 -4.65
C LYS A 104 24.57 -4.32 -5.74
N LYS A 105 23.86 -4.18 -6.86
CA LYS A 105 24.21 -3.23 -7.93
C LYS A 105 24.34 -1.79 -7.42
N LYS A 106 23.53 -1.38 -6.44
CA LYS A 106 23.66 -0.06 -5.82
C LYS A 106 24.92 0.11 -4.99
N ILE A 107 25.32 -0.92 -4.24
CA ILE A 107 26.56 -0.88 -3.44
C ILE A 107 27.75 -0.70 -4.39
N GLU A 108 27.74 -1.40 -5.52
CA GLU A 108 28.78 -1.28 -6.55
C GLU A 108 28.76 0.10 -7.25
N GLN A 109 27.58 0.70 -7.46
CA GLN A 109 27.44 2.06 -8.04
C GLN A 109 27.73 3.21 -7.07
N ALA A 110 27.71 2.98 -5.75
CA ALA A 110 28.01 4.01 -4.74
C ALA A 110 29.49 4.04 -4.33
N VAL A 111 30.26 3.03 -4.73
CA VAL A 111 31.70 2.86 -4.44
C VAL A 111 32.57 3.19 -5.66
N SER A 112 31.95 3.53 -6.80
CA SER A 112 32.62 3.93 -8.05
C SER A 112 32.29 5.37 -8.41
#